data_AF-A0A1X7T837-F1
#
_entry.id   AF-A0A1X7T837-F1
#
_cell.length_a   1.000
_cell.length_b   1.000
_cell.length_c   1.000
_cell.angle_alpha   90.00
_cell.angle_beta   90.00
_cell.angle_gamma   90.00
#
_symmetry.space_group_name_H-M   'P 1'
#
loop_
_entity.id
_entity.type
_entity.pdbx_description
1 polymer ?
#
loop_
_entity_poly.entity_id
_entity_poly.type
_entity_poly.pdbx_seq_one_letter_code
_entity_poly.pdbx_strand_id
1 'polypeptide(L)'
;EHYYCESGTDSDPSKSQIYTTDPLWDGNNCLSKEAPCCTSADLPWFFRDYGNATITDYIELRVCGDEEWTNEDTPVQLYEIYVK
;
A
#
# COMPACT_ATOMS: atom_id res chain seq x y z
N GLU A 1 3.06 2.79 -14.54
CA GLU A 1 2.24 1.82 -13.78
C GLU A 1 1.85 2.45 -12.45
N HIS A 2 0.71 2.08 -11.86
CA HIS A 2 0.17 2.73 -10.65
C HIS A 2 0.35 1.80 -9.46
N TYR A 3 1.61 1.53 -9.15
CA TYR A 3 2.00 0.69 -8.04
C TYR A 3 2.55 1.56 -6.92
N TYR A 4 2.06 1.29 -5.72
CA TYR A 4 2.58 1.85 -4.49
C TYR A 4 3.18 0.67 -3.73
N CYS A 5 4.39 0.84 -3.22
CA CYS A 5 5.01 -0.14 -2.35
C CYS A 5 5.15 0.46 -0.95
N GLU A 6 5.22 -0.39 0.06
CA GLU A 6 5.71 -0.09 1.39
C GLU A 6 6.14 -1.42 2.04
N SER A 7 7.14 -1.41 2.93
CA SER A 7 7.64 -2.65 3.53
C SER A 7 6.95 -3.03 4.84
N GLY A 8 6.31 -2.06 5.51
CA GLY A 8 5.54 -2.25 6.74
C GLY A 8 6.41 -2.46 7.98
N THR A 9 7.69 -2.16 7.86
CA THR A 9 8.69 -2.20 8.94
C THR A 9 9.97 -1.52 8.47
N ASP A 10 10.43 -0.53 9.21
CA ASP A 10 11.76 0.08 9.04
C ASP A 10 12.96 -0.88 9.32
N SER A 11 12.67 -2.09 9.78
CA SER A 11 13.61 -3.13 10.22
C SER A 11 13.40 -4.47 9.51
N ASP A 12 14.31 -5.43 9.71
CA ASP A 12 14.15 -6.78 9.16
C ASP A 12 12.84 -7.43 9.68
N PRO A 13 11.93 -7.88 8.80
CA PRO A 13 10.63 -8.41 9.21
C PRO A 13 10.75 -9.73 9.96
N SER A 14 9.93 -9.91 10.99
CA SER A 14 9.76 -11.15 11.73
C SER A 14 8.45 -11.84 11.40
N LYS A 15 8.49 -13.15 11.16
CA LYS A 15 7.30 -13.97 10.84
C LYS A 15 6.30 -14.10 11.99
N SER A 16 6.67 -13.73 13.22
CA SER A 16 5.81 -13.88 14.39
C SER A 16 5.32 -12.54 14.96
N GLN A 17 5.46 -11.45 14.20
CA GLN A 17 5.14 -10.10 14.65
C GLN A 17 4.31 -9.37 13.60
N ILE A 18 3.24 -8.71 14.06
CA ILE A 18 2.48 -7.75 13.26
C ILE A 18 2.94 -6.34 13.65
N TYR A 19 3.36 -5.55 12.68
CA TYR A 19 3.92 -4.21 12.88
C TYR A 19 2.81 -3.15 12.80
N THR A 20 1.91 -3.12 13.79
CA THR A 20 0.78 -2.17 13.79
C THR A 20 1.18 -0.71 14.06
N THR A 21 2.42 -0.47 14.47
CA THR A 21 2.97 0.86 14.74
C THR A 21 3.55 1.54 13.50
N ASP A 22 3.64 0.80 12.39
CA ASP A 22 4.21 1.27 11.12
C ASP A 22 3.18 1.07 10.00
N PRO A 23 2.20 1.98 9.87
CA PRO A 23 1.11 1.81 8.92
C PRO A 23 1.61 1.86 7.47
N LEU A 24 1.27 0.83 6.70
CA LEU A 24 1.61 0.76 5.28
C LEU A 24 1.05 1.96 4.49
N TRP A 25 1.87 2.51 3.60
CA TRP A 25 1.52 3.56 2.63
C TRP A 25 1.07 4.90 3.21
N ASP A 26 1.37 5.19 4.49
CA ASP A 26 0.96 6.44 5.13
C ASP A 26 1.89 7.63 4.80
N GLY A 27 3.01 7.37 4.12
CA GLY A 27 4.00 8.36 3.72
C GLY A 27 4.83 8.93 4.87
N ASN A 28 4.79 8.32 6.06
CA ASN A 28 5.56 8.72 7.24
C ASN A 28 6.58 7.65 7.60
N ASN A 29 7.61 8.05 8.37
CA ASN A 29 8.63 7.14 8.93
C ASN A 29 9.31 6.21 7.92
N CYS A 30 9.27 6.54 6.63
CA CYS A 30 9.85 5.77 5.55
C CYS A 30 11.39 5.73 5.59
N LEU A 31 11.94 4.88 6.45
CA LEU A 31 13.38 4.77 6.70
C LEU A 31 13.95 3.52 6.03
N SER A 32 15.26 3.51 5.81
CA SER A 32 16.01 2.31 5.40
C SER A 32 15.45 1.63 4.14
N LYS A 33 14.70 0.52 4.28
CA LYS A 33 14.15 -0.30 3.20
C LYS A 33 12.91 0.32 2.56
N GLU A 34 12.29 1.27 3.24
CA GLU A 34 11.04 1.94 2.86
C GLU A 34 11.29 3.22 2.06
N ALA A 35 12.48 3.80 2.20
CA ALA A 35 12.85 5.05 1.52
C ALA A 35 12.61 5.03 -0.01
N PRO A 36 12.86 3.94 -0.76
CA PRO A 36 12.55 3.89 -2.20
C PRO A 36 11.04 3.93 -2.50
N CYS A 37 10.22 3.41 -1.59
CA CYS A 37 8.77 3.29 -1.72
C CYS A 37 8.03 4.59 -1.41
N CYS A 38 8.63 5.45 -0.61
CA CYS A 38 8.04 6.69 -0.11
C CYS A 38 8.39 7.91 -0.98
N THR A 39 8.32 7.74 -2.31
CA THR A 39 8.66 8.80 -3.27
C THR A 39 7.47 9.33 -4.05
N SER A 40 6.30 8.70 -3.91
CA SER A 40 5.09 9.12 -4.61
C SER A 40 4.50 10.39 -4.00
N ALA A 41 4.22 11.37 -4.86
CA ALA A 41 3.58 12.62 -4.46
C ALA A 41 2.10 12.44 -4.06
N ASP A 42 1.51 11.29 -4.39
CA ASP A 42 0.10 10.99 -4.12
C ASP A 42 -0.11 10.33 -2.74
N LEU A 43 0.97 9.91 -2.05
CA LEU A 43 0.87 9.36 -0.70
C LEU A 43 0.15 10.35 0.25
N PRO A 44 -0.70 9.86 1.17
CA PRO A 44 -0.97 8.45 1.49
C PRO A 44 -2.08 7.80 0.65
N TRP A 45 -2.53 8.45 -0.43
CA TRP A 45 -3.66 7.99 -1.22
C TRP A 45 -3.22 7.29 -2.49
N PHE A 46 -3.92 6.22 -2.84
CA PHE A 46 -3.86 5.66 -4.18
C PHE A 46 -4.68 6.56 -5.10
N PHE A 47 -4.00 7.36 -5.93
CA PHE A 47 -4.66 8.28 -6.84
C PHE A 47 -4.71 7.71 -8.26
N ARG A 48 -5.89 7.80 -8.87
CA ARG A 48 -6.05 7.48 -10.28
C ARG A 48 -6.92 8.50 -10.99
N ASP A 49 -6.30 9.22 -11.93
CA ASP A 49 -7.00 10.04 -12.91
C ASP A 49 -7.30 9.20 -14.17
N TYR A 50 -8.57 9.17 -14.55
CA TYR A 50 -9.06 8.51 -15.75
C TYR A 50 -9.38 9.50 -16.87
N GLY A 51 -9.15 10.80 -16.65
CA GLY A 51 -9.40 11.88 -17.60
C GLY A 51 -10.89 12.01 -17.95
N ASN A 52 -11.18 12.32 -19.22
CA ASN A 52 -12.55 12.43 -19.73
C ASN A 52 -13.13 11.09 -20.21
N ALA A 53 -12.54 9.96 -19.82
CA ALA A 53 -13.05 8.66 -20.21
C ALA A 53 -14.35 8.34 -19.44
N THR A 54 -15.40 7.94 -20.16
CA THR A 54 -16.55 7.30 -19.52
C THR A 54 -16.14 5.89 -19.13
N ILE A 55 -15.96 5.64 -17.83
CA ILE A 55 -15.59 4.32 -17.32
C ILE A 55 -16.82 3.65 -16.71
N THR A 56 -17.07 2.42 -17.14
CA THR A 56 -18.14 1.55 -16.61
C THR A 56 -17.58 0.36 -15.83
N ASP A 57 -16.25 0.24 -15.77
CA ASP A 57 -15.57 -0.86 -15.09
C ASP A 57 -15.74 -0.73 -13.57
N TYR A 58 -15.69 -1.86 -12.87
CA TYR A 58 -15.70 -1.88 -11.41
C TYR A 58 -14.40 -1.32 -10.84
N ILE A 59 -14.51 -0.54 -9.77
CA ILE A 59 -13.36 -0.17 -8.94
C ILE A 59 -13.10 -1.34 -7.98
N GLU A 60 -11.87 -1.83 -7.97
CA GLU A 60 -11.42 -2.91 -7.09
C GLU A 60 -10.12 -2.52 -6.39
N LEU A 61 -9.99 -2.97 -5.13
CA LEU A 61 -8.72 -3.02 -4.41
C LEU A 61 -8.26 -4.47 -4.41
N ARG A 62 -7.05 -4.73 -4.90
CA ARG A 62 -6.40 -6.05 -4.83
C ARG A 62 -5.14 -5.93 -3.99
N VAL A 63 -5.04 -6.74 -2.95
CA VAL A 63 -3.80 -6.95 -2.20
C VAL A 63 -3.14 -8.20 -2.77
N CYS A 64 -1.95 -8.04 -3.34
CA CYS A 64 -1.18 -9.13 -3.93
C CYS A 64 0.06 -9.37 -3.07
N GLY A 65 0.27 -10.61 -2.65
CA GLY A 65 1.57 -11.09 -2.18
C GLY A 65 2.23 -11.93 -3.26
N ASP A 66 3.56 -12.02 -3.26
CA ASP A 66 4.33 -12.93 -4.12
C ASP A 66 4.75 -14.21 -3.40
N GLU A 67 4.46 -14.36 -2.10
CA GLU A 67 4.75 -15.54 -1.30
C GLU A 67 3.48 -16.24 -0.72
N GLU A 68 3.70 -17.38 -0.04
CA GLU A 68 2.63 -18.12 0.63
C GLU A 68 2.12 -17.40 1.90
N TRP A 69 0.95 -17.81 2.40
CA TRP A 69 0.33 -17.25 3.62
C TRP A 69 1.19 -17.31 4.89
N THR A 70 2.35 -17.97 4.86
CA THR A 70 3.24 -18.14 6.03
C THR A 70 4.26 -17.02 6.21
N ASN A 71 4.41 -16.10 5.25
CA ASN A 71 5.42 -15.04 5.28
C ASN A 71 4.98 -13.69 4.71
N GLU A 72 3.72 -13.50 4.32
CA GLU A 72 3.20 -12.22 3.80
C GLU A 72 1.77 -11.92 4.27
N ASP A 73 1.62 -11.62 5.56
CA ASP A 73 0.34 -11.16 6.10
C ASP A 73 0.20 -9.63 5.94
N THR A 74 -0.77 -9.20 5.14
CA THR A 74 -1.13 -7.77 4.95
C THR A 74 -2.57 -7.52 5.38
N PRO A 75 -2.86 -7.44 6.69
CA PRO A 75 -4.21 -7.23 7.17
C PRO A 75 -4.73 -5.85 6.75
N VAL A 76 -5.91 -5.82 6.11
CA VAL A 76 -6.61 -4.57 5.78
C VAL A 76 -7.72 -4.33 6.81
N GLN A 77 -7.56 -3.29 7.62
CA GLN A 77 -8.57 -2.92 8.63
C GLN A 77 -9.67 -2.02 8.06
N LEU A 78 -9.29 -1.05 7.22
CA LEU A 78 -10.18 -0.06 6.63
C LEU A 78 -9.66 0.30 5.24
N TYR A 79 -10.57 0.49 4.30
CA TYR A 79 -10.29 1.15 3.04
C TYR A 79 -11.44 2.10 2.70
N GLU A 80 -11.10 3.23 2.10
CA GLU A 80 -12.05 4.25 1.70
C GLU A 80 -11.85 4.57 0.22
N ILE A 81 -12.94 4.68 -0.53
CA ILE A 81 -12.91 4.97 -1.97
C ILE A 81 -13.66 6.29 -2.19
N TYR A 82 -12.94 7.29 -2.65
CA TYR A 82 -13.48 8.61 -2.98
C TYR A 82 -13.52 8.74 -4.51
N VAL A 83 -14.71 8.99 -5.06
CA VAL A 83 -14.91 9.21 -6.50
C VAL A 83 -15.44 10.64 -6.69
N LYS A 84 -14.84 11.37 -7.62
CA LYS A 84 -15.19 12.76 -7.95
C LYS A 84 -15.67 12.89 -9.39
#